data_AF-A0A2T7WYX8-F1
#
_entry.id   AF-A0A2T7WYX8-F1
#
_cell.length_a   1.000
_cell.length_b   1.000
_cell.length_c   1.000
_cell.angle_alpha   90.00
_cell.angle_beta   90.00
_cell.angle_gamma   90.00
#
_symmetry.space_group_name_H-M   'P 1'
#
loop_
_entity.id
_entity.type
_entity.pdbx_description
1 polymer ?
#
loop_
_entity_poly.entity_id
_entity_poly.type
_entity_poly.pdbx_seq_one_letter_code
_entity_poly.pdbx_strand_id
1 'polypeptide(L)'
;METLIWLLNFPAAHGYAMVFIAGFSILGLFAMSVRAASPGGELRAIREREGLLRPEERARGQVGGRILRVFFRILAFIMLGSLVIGILSLTGVPVTRAYIHDNGRPTTATMDGDWVTFTTAEGVEYTLESNFFTPAVYPDRDSYLPSGSPVVVRYLASHPQAFVIDSTQTPR
;
A
#
# COMPACT_ATOMS: atom_id res chain seq x y z
N MET A 1 -3.96 5.70 -16.02
CA MET A 1 -4.91 5.06 -15.07
C MET A 1 -4.27 3.82 -14.44
N GLU A 2 -3.68 2.91 -15.22
CA GLU A 2 -3.01 1.70 -14.73
C GLU A 2 -2.00 1.93 -13.59
N THR A 3 -1.12 2.94 -13.69
CA THR A 3 -0.16 3.26 -12.61
C THR A 3 -0.84 3.60 -11.28
N LEU A 4 -1.97 4.31 -11.30
CA LEU A 4 -2.71 4.63 -10.06
C LEU A 4 -3.33 3.37 -9.47
N ILE A 5 -3.90 2.50 -10.31
CA ILE A 5 -4.46 1.22 -9.87
C ILE A 5 -3.37 0.33 -9.30
N TRP A 6 -2.20 0.29 -9.93
CA TRP A 6 -1.04 -0.42 -9.42
C TRP A 6 -0.59 0.09 -8.04
N LEU A 7 -0.47 1.41 -7.86
CA LEU A 7 -0.13 2.01 -6.56
C LEU A 7 -1.16 1.67 -5.48
N LEU A 8 -2.44 1.66 -5.81
CA LEU A 8 -3.52 1.25 -4.91
C LEU A 8 -3.56 -0.26 -4.67
N ASN A 9 -3.05 -1.06 -5.61
CA ASN A 9 -3.07 -2.52 -5.50
C ASN A 9 -2.12 -3.00 -4.41
N PHE A 10 -1.00 -2.30 -4.18
CA PHE A 10 -0.07 -2.66 -3.12
C PHE A 10 -0.74 -2.75 -1.74
N PRO A 11 -1.40 -1.69 -1.22
CA PRO A 11 -2.09 -1.80 0.07
C PRO A 11 -3.32 -2.71 0.02
N ALA A 12 -3.97 -2.87 -1.12
CA ALA A 12 -5.11 -3.77 -1.26
C ALA A 12 -4.70 -5.25 -1.18
N ALA A 13 -3.61 -5.64 -1.83
CA ALA A 13 -3.08 -7.02 -1.84
C ALA A 13 -2.42 -7.41 -0.51
N HIS A 14 -1.99 -6.42 0.29
CA HIS A 14 -1.39 -6.62 1.62
C HIS A 14 -2.27 -6.06 2.74
N GLY A 15 -3.59 -6.20 2.61
CA GLY A 15 -4.54 -5.48 3.48
C GLY A 15 -4.30 -5.73 4.96
N TYR A 16 -4.02 -6.98 5.36
CA TYR A 16 -3.70 -7.32 6.74
C TYR A 16 -2.47 -6.54 7.27
N ALA A 17 -1.35 -6.61 6.56
CA ALA A 17 -0.11 -5.93 6.96
C ALA A 17 -0.31 -4.40 7.01
N MET A 18 -1.01 -3.83 6.02
CA MET A 18 -1.26 -2.38 5.99
C MET A 18 -2.14 -1.92 7.14
N VAL A 19 -3.18 -2.67 7.50
CA VAL A 19 -4.03 -2.34 8.65
C VAL A 19 -3.22 -2.37 9.94
N PHE A 20 -2.36 -3.38 10.13
CA PHE A 20 -1.46 -3.44 11.28
C PHE A 20 -0.49 -2.25 11.32
N ILE A 21 0.28 -2.04 10.26
CA ILE A 21 1.27 -0.96 10.19
C ILE A 21 0.61 0.39 10.42
N ALA A 22 -0.52 0.65 9.76
CA ALA A 22 -1.23 1.92 9.92
C ALA A 22 -1.82 2.08 11.33
N GLY A 23 -2.47 1.05 11.87
CA GLY A 23 -3.07 1.09 13.20
C GLY A 23 -2.08 1.47 14.29
N PHE A 24 -0.85 0.94 14.22
CA PHE A 24 0.19 1.26 15.20
C PHE A 24 0.98 2.55 14.90
N SER A 25 1.14 2.93 13.63
CA SER A 25 1.94 4.10 13.27
C SER A 25 1.18 5.42 13.29
N ILE A 26 -0.14 5.40 13.06
CA ILE A 26 -0.90 6.63 12.76
C ILE A 26 -0.92 7.63 13.92
N LEU A 27 -1.03 7.15 15.16
CA LEU A 27 -1.01 8.00 16.36
C LEU A 27 0.34 8.70 16.52
N GLY A 28 1.43 7.97 16.29
CA GLY A 28 2.79 8.54 16.32
C GLY A 28 3.01 9.56 15.22
N LEU A 29 2.55 9.27 13.99
CA LEU A 29 2.62 10.20 12.87
C LEU A 29 1.82 11.48 13.14
N PHE A 30 0.62 11.36 13.69
CA PHE A 30 -0.17 12.53 14.08
C PHE A 30 0.49 13.32 15.20
N ALA A 31 1.00 12.66 16.24
CA ALA A 31 1.73 13.33 17.31
C ALA A 31 2.93 14.14 16.78
N MET A 32 3.71 13.57 15.87
CA MET A 32 4.84 14.22 15.19
C MET A 32 4.42 15.32 14.21
N SER A 33 3.20 15.23 13.67
CA SER A 33 2.63 16.26 12.77
C SER A 33 2.11 17.49 13.53
N VAL A 34 1.78 17.36 14.82
CA VAL A 34 1.23 18.45 15.64
C VAL A 34 2.31 19.04 16.56
N ARG A 35 3.09 18.19 17.23
CA ARG A 35 4.22 18.63 18.06
C ARG A 35 5.43 18.84 17.16
N ALA A 36 6.03 20.02 17.19
CA ALA A 36 7.32 20.24 16.56
C ALA A 36 8.35 19.34 17.25
N ALA A 37 8.60 18.14 16.69
CA ALA A 37 9.71 17.30 17.07
C ALA A 37 11.00 17.92 16.54
N SER A 38 11.36 19.10 17.05
CA SER A 38 12.69 19.66 16.90
C SER A 38 13.53 19.08 18.02
N PRO A 39 14.56 18.27 17.73
CA PRO A 39 15.58 17.93 18.73
C PRO A 39 16.07 19.23 19.37
N GLY A 40 16.03 19.32 20.69
CA GLY A 40 16.39 20.53 21.43
C GLY A 40 15.34 21.65 21.45
N GLY A 41 14.06 21.38 21.12
CA GLY A 41 12.97 22.37 21.18
C GLY A 41 12.78 23.00 22.56
N GLU A 42 12.89 22.21 23.63
CA GLU A 42 12.83 22.72 25.01
C GLU A 42 14.06 23.58 25.36
N LEU A 43 15.27 23.09 25.05
CA LEU A 43 16.51 23.86 25.24
C LEU A 43 16.52 25.16 24.43
N ARG A 44 15.93 25.13 23.24
CA ARG A 44 15.77 26.30 22.37
C ARG A 44 14.73 27.26 22.92
N ALA A 45 13.62 26.78 23.45
CA ALA A 45 12.61 27.60 24.13
C ALA A 45 13.20 28.27 25.38
N ILE A 46 14.07 27.57 26.13
CA ILE A 46 14.80 28.12 27.27
C ILE A 46 15.80 29.19 26.80
N ARG A 47 16.62 28.93 25.79
CA ARG A 47 17.55 29.94 25.21
C ARG A 47 16.82 31.14 24.63
N GLU A 48 15.63 30.95 24.09
CA GLU A 48 14.82 32.04 23.53
C GLU A 48 14.29 32.94 24.65
N ARG A 49 13.83 32.33 25.75
CA ARG A 49 13.38 33.03 26.96
C ARG A 49 14.53 33.76 27.66
N GLU A 50 15.73 33.19 27.64
CA GLU A 50 16.95 33.79 28.21
C GLU A 50 17.66 34.77 27.25
N GLY A 51 17.15 34.98 26.04
CA GLY A 51 17.72 35.92 25.07
C GLY A 51 19.06 35.46 24.46
N LEU A 52 19.41 34.19 24.61
CA LEU A 52 20.69 33.60 24.16
C LEU A 52 20.70 33.18 22.69
N LEU A 53 19.58 33.32 21.98
CA LEU A 53 19.43 32.91 20.58
C LEU A 53 19.83 34.02 19.62
N ARG A 54 20.82 33.74 18.76
CA ARG A 54 21.20 34.64 17.67
C ARG A 54 20.06 34.73 16.63
N PRO A 55 19.80 35.90 16.03
CA PRO A 55 18.70 36.07 15.06
C PRO A 55 18.74 35.09 13.88
N GLU A 56 19.94 34.77 13.39
CA GLU A 56 20.17 33.84 12.26
C GLU A 56 19.84 32.38 12.63
N GLU A 57 20.08 31.99 13.88
CA GLU A 57 19.75 30.67 14.42
C GLU A 57 18.25 30.52 14.68
N ARG A 58 17.53 31.63 14.89
CA ARG A 58 16.08 31.68 15.02
C ARG A 58 15.38 31.29 13.72
N ALA A 59 15.84 31.83 12.59
CA ALA A 59 15.25 31.59 11.27
C ALA A 59 15.48 30.15 10.75
N ARG A 60 16.72 29.63 10.82
CA ARG A 60 17.06 28.30 10.28
C ARG A 60 16.27 27.15 10.92
N GLY A 61 16.12 27.16 12.24
CA GLY A 61 15.41 26.09 12.93
C GLY A 61 13.88 26.13 12.78
N GLN A 62 13.29 27.24 12.33
CA GLN A 62 11.86 27.30 12.02
C GLN A 62 11.53 26.64 10.67
N VAL A 63 12.43 26.77 9.69
CA VAL A 63 12.27 26.15 8.37
C VAL A 63 12.37 24.62 8.45
N GLY A 64 13.40 24.09 9.12
CA GLY A 64 13.56 22.65 9.29
C GLY A 64 12.39 21.97 10.02
N GLY A 65 11.90 22.60 11.10
CA GLY A 65 10.72 22.11 11.82
C GLY A 65 9.44 22.13 10.98
N ARG A 66 9.27 23.13 10.10
CA ARG A 66 8.13 23.21 9.18
C ARG A 66 8.18 22.11 8.11
N ILE A 67 9.36 21.85 7.54
CA ILE A 67 9.55 20.78 6.53
C ILE A 67 9.21 19.42 7.14
N LEU A 68 9.77 19.09 8.31
CA LEU A 68 9.50 17.82 8.99
C LEU A 68 8.01 17.65 9.31
N ARG A 69 7.36 18.73 9.77
CA ARG A 69 5.92 18.69 10.07
C ARG A 69 5.08 18.37 8.84
N VAL A 70 5.38 19.01 7.71
CA VAL A 70 4.69 18.76 6.44
C VAL A 70 4.93 17.33 5.97
N PHE A 71 6.17 16.85 6.05
CA PHE A 71 6.52 15.47 5.71
C PHE A 71 5.72 14.45 6.54
N PHE A 72 5.71 14.57 7.87
CA PHE A 72 4.95 13.68 8.74
C PHE A 72 3.44 13.76 8.50
N ARG A 73 2.93 14.96 8.17
CA ARG A 73 1.52 15.14 7.82
C ARG A 73 1.16 14.44 6.51
N ILE A 74 2.00 14.56 5.48
CA ILE A 74 1.81 13.83 4.21
C ILE A 74 1.84 12.33 4.47
N LEU A 75 2.83 11.85 5.23
CA LEU A 75 2.95 10.44 5.59
C LEU A 75 1.74 9.93 6.38
N ALA A 76 1.20 10.73 7.31
CA ALA A 76 -0.01 10.40 8.05
C ALA A 76 -1.22 10.22 7.12
N PHE A 77 -1.41 11.10 6.13
CA PHE A 77 -2.49 10.95 5.16
C PHE A 77 -2.31 9.75 4.24
N ILE A 78 -1.09 9.46 3.79
CA ILE A 78 -0.78 8.27 2.99
C ILE A 78 -1.08 7.00 3.81
N MET A 79 -0.71 6.98 5.08
CA MET A 79 -0.98 5.86 5.98
C MET A 79 -2.48 5.71 6.26
N LEU A 80 -3.21 6.82 6.43
CA LEU A 80 -4.66 6.79 6.59
C LEU A 80 -5.36 6.25 5.33
N GLY A 81 -4.95 6.70 4.15
CA GLY A 81 -5.47 6.18 2.88
C GLY A 81 -5.21 4.68 2.72
N SER A 82 -3.98 4.25 3.02
CA SER A 82 -3.60 2.83 3.01
C SER A 82 -4.39 2.00 4.02
N LEU A 83 -4.68 2.54 5.21
CA LEU A 83 -5.53 1.88 6.21
C LEU A 83 -6.93 1.64 5.67
N VAL A 84 -7.55 2.66 5.08
CA VAL A 84 -8.90 2.54 4.50
C VAL A 84 -8.92 1.49 3.40
N ILE A 85 -7.94 1.51 2.48
CA ILE A 85 -7.84 0.53 1.40
C ILE A 85 -7.64 -0.88 1.95
N GLY A 86 -6.77 -1.04 2.95
CA GLY A 86 -6.50 -2.33 3.60
C GLY A 86 -7.75 -2.92 4.25
N ILE A 87 -8.51 -2.10 5.00
CA ILE A 87 -9.80 -2.51 5.61
C ILE A 87 -10.78 -2.94 4.53
N LEU A 88 -10.99 -2.12 3.50
CA LEU A 88 -11.91 -2.43 2.41
C LEU A 88 -11.55 -3.76 1.74
N SER A 89 -10.25 -3.99 1.47
CA SER A 89 -9.78 -5.24 0.86
C SER A 89 -10.01 -6.45 1.77
N LEU A 90 -9.75 -6.34 3.09
CA LEU A 90 -10.03 -7.42 4.04
C LEU A 90 -11.51 -7.79 4.10
N THR A 91 -12.39 -6.78 3.99
CA THR A 91 -13.84 -6.99 3.94
C THR A 91 -14.34 -7.51 2.58
N GLY A 92 -13.46 -7.72 1.60
CA GLY A 92 -13.81 -8.28 0.29
C GLY A 92 -14.28 -7.24 -0.72
N VAL A 93 -14.16 -5.95 -0.43
CA VAL A 93 -14.49 -4.90 -1.41
C VAL A 93 -13.44 -4.93 -2.53
N PRO A 94 -13.85 -5.01 -3.82
CA PRO A 94 -12.93 -5.18 -4.94
C PRO A 94 -12.31 -3.84 -5.38
N VAL A 95 -11.55 -3.19 -4.49
CA VAL A 95 -11.01 -1.82 -4.68
C VAL A 95 -10.22 -1.68 -5.99
N THR A 96 -9.33 -2.62 -6.28
CA THR A 96 -8.52 -2.66 -7.52
C THR A 96 -8.88 -3.85 -8.41
N ARG A 97 -9.38 -4.94 -7.81
CA ARG A 97 -9.62 -6.23 -8.48
C ARG A 97 -10.60 -6.13 -9.65
N ALA A 98 -11.70 -5.39 -9.50
CA ALA A 98 -12.68 -5.22 -10.57
C ALA A 98 -12.07 -4.52 -11.80
N TYR A 99 -11.28 -3.46 -11.59
CA TYR A 99 -10.60 -2.78 -12.68
C TYR A 99 -9.57 -3.68 -13.38
N ILE A 100 -8.76 -4.41 -12.61
CA ILE A 100 -7.75 -5.33 -13.16
C ILE A 100 -8.42 -6.48 -13.91
N HIS A 101 -9.57 -6.96 -13.43
CA HIS A 101 -10.36 -7.97 -14.13
C HIS A 101 -10.87 -7.46 -15.49
N ASP A 102 -11.38 -6.23 -15.53
CA ASP A 102 -12.02 -5.70 -16.74
C ASP A 102 -11.00 -5.19 -17.78
N ASN A 103 -9.81 -4.74 -17.34
CA ASN A 103 -8.80 -4.10 -18.19
C ASN A 103 -7.49 -4.90 -18.31
N GLY A 104 -7.32 -5.96 -17.51
CA GLY A 104 -6.12 -6.76 -17.48
C GLY A 104 -6.03 -7.72 -18.67
N ARG A 105 -4.80 -8.05 -19.04
CA ARG A 105 -4.51 -9.04 -20.07
C ARG A 105 -4.61 -10.44 -19.48
N PRO A 106 -5.41 -11.36 -20.05
CA PRO A 106 -5.50 -12.73 -19.58
C PRO A 106 -4.24 -13.51 -19.95
N THR A 107 -3.79 -14.37 -19.05
CA THR A 107 -2.78 -15.40 -19.29
C THR A 107 -3.04 -16.61 -18.38
N THR A 108 -2.51 -17.76 -18.76
CA THR A 108 -2.55 -18.95 -17.92
C THR A 108 -1.49 -18.85 -16.84
N ALA A 109 -1.85 -19.23 -15.63
CA ALA A 109 -0.97 -19.29 -14.48
C ALA A 109 -1.06 -20.66 -13.80
N THR A 110 -0.05 -20.98 -13.03
CA THR A 110 -0.06 -22.11 -12.10
C THR A 110 -0.09 -21.58 -10.68
N MET A 111 -0.98 -22.11 -9.86
CA MET A 111 -1.07 -21.77 -8.44
C MET A 111 -0.35 -22.85 -7.62
N ASP A 112 0.56 -22.45 -6.74
CA ASP A 112 1.24 -23.33 -5.78
C ASP A 112 1.07 -22.75 -4.37
N GLY A 113 0.08 -23.27 -3.63
CA GLY A 113 -0.35 -22.71 -2.36
C GLY A 113 -0.81 -21.26 -2.54
N ASP A 114 -0.20 -20.33 -1.81
CA ASP A 114 -0.48 -18.89 -1.91
C ASP A 114 0.34 -18.19 -3.00
N TRP A 115 1.10 -18.91 -3.82
CA TRP A 115 1.92 -18.32 -4.88
C TRP A 115 1.32 -18.58 -6.26
N VAL A 116 1.37 -17.57 -7.12
CA VAL A 116 0.85 -17.62 -8.48
C VAL A 116 1.98 -17.31 -9.44
N THR A 117 2.25 -18.25 -10.33
CA THR A 117 3.30 -18.13 -11.36
C THR A 117 2.68 -18.02 -12.73
N PHE A 118 3.02 -16.96 -13.47
CA PHE A 118 2.56 -16.76 -14.84
C PHE A 118 3.59 -16.06 -15.72
N THR A 119 3.47 -16.28 -17.02
CA THR A 119 4.32 -15.64 -18.02
C THR A 119 3.54 -14.53 -18.72
N THR A 120 4.15 -13.36 -18.77
CA THR A 120 3.62 -12.18 -19.48
C THR A 120 3.73 -12.33 -21.00
N ALA A 121 3.05 -11.47 -21.75
CA ALA A 121 3.13 -11.45 -23.21
C ALA A 121 4.54 -11.15 -23.74
N GLU A 122 5.41 -10.58 -22.91
CA GLU A 122 6.82 -10.28 -23.22
C GLU A 122 7.74 -11.48 -22.93
N GLY A 123 7.19 -12.60 -22.46
CA GLY A 123 7.94 -13.81 -22.12
C GLY A 123 8.62 -13.77 -20.74
N VAL A 124 8.33 -12.76 -19.91
CA VAL A 124 8.86 -12.65 -18.54
C VAL A 124 7.96 -13.40 -17.58
N GLU A 125 8.55 -14.31 -16.80
CA GLU A 125 7.87 -15.06 -15.75
C GLU A 125 7.84 -14.27 -14.44
N TYR A 126 6.68 -14.29 -13.77
CA TYR A 126 6.46 -13.68 -12.47
C TYR A 126 5.89 -14.72 -11.52
N THR A 127 6.44 -14.78 -10.31
CA THR A 127 5.88 -15.51 -9.18
C THR A 127 5.50 -14.50 -8.12
N LEU A 128 4.19 -14.39 -7.85
CA LEU A 128 3.63 -13.38 -6.98
C LEU A 128 2.73 -14.03 -5.92
N GLU A 129 2.72 -13.45 -4.73
CA GLU A 129 1.87 -13.92 -3.64
C GLU A 129 0.41 -13.50 -3.85
N SER A 130 -0.50 -14.47 -3.74
CA SER A 130 -1.94 -14.28 -3.54
C SER A 130 -2.27 -14.51 -2.07
N ASN A 131 -2.14 -13.44 -1.28
CA ASN A 131 -2.26 -13.50 0.18
C ASN A 131 -3.62 -14.04 0.66
N PHE A 132 -3.60 -14.97 1.61
CA PHE A 132 -4.80 -15.58 2.20
C PHE A 132 -5.82 -14.57 2.77
N PHE A 133 -5.36 -13.50 3.42
CA PHE A 133 -6.27 -12.52 4.05
C PHE A 133 -6.94 -11.60 3.02
N THR A 134 -6.27 -11.37 1.90
CA THR A 134 -6.75 -10.52 0.80
C THR A 134 -6.53 -11.22 -0.54
N PRO A 135 -7.22 -12.35 -0.80
CA PRO A 135 -6.98 -13.17 -1.99
C PRO A 135 -7.07 -12.34 -3.26
N ALA A 136 -6.19 -12.61 -4.22
CA ALA A 136 -6.21 -11.94 -5.51
C ALA A 136 -7.28 -12.54 -6.44
N VAL A 137 -8.45 -12.93 -5.93
CA VAL A 137 -9.49 -13.64 -6.68
C VAL A 137 -10.70 -12.73 -6.90
N TYR A 138 -11.27 -12.77 -8.11
CA TYR A 138 -12.47 -12.02 -8.48
C TYR A 138 -13.21 -12.72 -9.64
N PRO A 139 -14.54 -12.60 -9.80
CA PRO A 139 -15.50 -11.98 -8.88
C PRO A 139 -15.77 -12.77 -7.59
N ASP A 140 -15.55 -14.09 -7.58
CA ASP A 140 -15.83 -14.92 -6.41
C ASP A 140 -14.57 -15.07 -5.53
N ARG A 141 -14.51 -14.30 -4.44
CA ARG A 141 -13.38 -14.32 -3.50
C ARG A 141 -13.18 -15.69 -2.85
N ASP A 142 -14.27 -16.41 -2.60
CA ASP A 142 -14.27 -17.63 -1.80
C ASP A 142 -14.20 -18.88 -2.69
N SER A 143 -13.93 -18.70 -3.99
CA SER A 143 -13.77 -19.82 -4.92
C SER A 143 -12.59 -20.70 -4.49
N TYR A 144 -12.83 -21.99 -4.35
CA TYR A 144 -11.78 -22.95 -4.03
C TYR A 144 -10.88 -23.17 -5.25
N LEU A 145 -9.59 -22.86 -5.10
CA LEU A 145 -8.57 -23.03 -6.13
C LEU A 145 -7.60 -24.13 -5.68
N PRO A 146 -7.64 -25.34 -6.28
CA PRO A 146 -6.71 -26.41 -5.91
C PRO A 146 -5.27 -26.02 -6.26
N SER A 147 -4.34 -26.27 -5.34
CA SER A 147 -2.91 -26.13 -5.66
C SER A 147 -2.51 -27.06 -6.81
N GLY A 148 -1.64 -26.58 -7.70
CA GLY A 148 -1.21 -27.28 -8.91
C GLY A 148 -2.19 -27.22 -10.08
N SER A 149 -3.36 -26.60 -9.91
CA SER A 149 -4.32 -26.43 -11.02
C SER A 149 -3.95 -25.23 -11.91
N PRO A 150 -4.19 -25.34 -13.24
CA PRO A 150 -4.08 -24.19 -14.12
C PRO A 150 -5.22 -23.22 -13.82
N VAL A 151 -4.87 -21.95 -13.59
CA VAL A 151 -5.82 -20.86 -13.37
C VAL A 151 -5.62 -19.79 -14.43
N VAL A 152 -6.65 -18.99 -14.68
CA VAL A 152 -6.51 -17.81 -15.55
C VAL A 152 -6.28 -16.60 -14.68
N VAL A 153 -5.21 -15.86 -14.98
CA VAL A 153 -4.92 -14.57 -14.33
C VAL A 153 -5.03 -13.45 -15.32
N ARG A 154 -5.48 -12.29 -14.83
CA ARG A 154 -5.51 -11.05 -15.57
C ARG A 154 -4.57 -10.08 -14.89
N TYR A 155 -3.62 -9.53 -15.64
CA TYR A 155 -2.62 -8.60 -15.11
C TYR A 155 -2.60 -7.28 -15.90
N LEU A 156 -2.20 -6.19 -15.25
CA LEU A 156 -1.97 -4.93 -15.94
C LEU A 156 -0.67 -5.01 -16.75
N ALA A 157 -0.74 -4.77 -18.06
CA ALA A 157 0.40 -4.97 -18.96
C ALA A 157 1.62 -4.13 -18.55
N SER A 158 1.41 -2.87 -18.15
CA SER A 158 2.50 -1.99 -17.70
C SER A 158 3.00 -2.29 -16.29
N HIS A 159 2.23 -3.04 -15.49
CA HIS A 159 2.56 -3.37 -14.09
C HIS A 159 2.09 -4.79 -13.74
N PRO A 160 2.80 -5.85 -14.19
CA PRO A 160 2.37 -7.23 -14.00
C PRO A 160 2.20 -7.65 -12.53
N GLN A 161 2.79 -6.91 -11.58
CA GLN A 161 2.59 -7.15 -10.15
C GLN A 161 1.14 -6.89 -9.70
N ALA A 162 0.37 -6.13 -10.47
CA ALA A 162 -1.06 -5.97 -10.26
C ALA A 162 -1.81 -7.01 -11.11
N PHE A 163 -2.22 -8.10 -10.47
CA PHE A 163 -2.94 -9.20 -11.08
C PHE A 163 -4.18 -9.60 -10.28
N VAL A 164 -5.07 -10.34 -10.93
CA VAL A 164 -6.24 -10.99 -10.32
C VAL A 164 -6.47 -12.34 -11.00
N ILE A 165 -6.84 -13.35 -10.22
CA ILE A 165 -7.28 -14.66 -10.67
C ILE A 165 -8.75 -14.55 -11.07
N ASP A 166 -9.04 -14.93 -12.31
CA ASP A 166 -10.38 -14.94 -12.87
C ASP A 166 -11.12 -16.23 -12.44
N SER A 167 -11.93 -16.10 -11.38
CA SER A 167 -12.75 -17.20 -10.85
C SER A 167 -13.85 -17.67 -11.82
N THR A 168 -14.16 -16.90 -12.87
CA THR A 168 -15.17 -17.33 -13.87
C THR A 168 -14.62 -18.36 -14.86
N GLN A 169 -13.30 -18.44 -14.98
CA GLN A 169 -12.61 -19.30 -15.95
C GLN A 169 -11.88 -20.48 -15.31
N THR A 170 -12.03 -20.67 -14.00
CA THR A 170 -11.40 -21.80 -13.31
C THR A 170 -12.19 -23.09 -13.57
N PRO A 171 -11.52 -24.25 -13.72
CA PRO A 171 -12.21 -25.53 -13.84
C PRO A 171 -13.05 -25.77 -12.58
N ARG A 172 -14.35 -26.04 -12.76
CA ARG A 172 -15.25 -26.44 -11.67
C ARG A 172 -15.10 -27.91 -11.33
#